data_AF-A0A091E5K4-F1
#
_entry.id   AF-A0A091E5K4-F1
#
_cell.length_a   1.000
_cell.length_b   1.000
_cell.length_c   1.000
_cell.angle_alpha   90.00
_cell.angle_beta   90.00
_cell.angle_gamma   90.00
#
_symmetry.space_group_name_H-M   'P 1'
#
loop_
_entity.id
_entity.type
_entity.pdbx_description
1 polymer ?
#
loop_
_entity_poly.entity_id
_entity_poly.type
_entity_poly.pdbx_seq_one_letter_code
_entity_poly.pdbx_strand_id
1 'polypeptide(L)'
;MSGKPVLHYFDGRGRMESIRWLLAAAGVEFEEKFIKTAEELEKLKNDGLLMFQQIPMVEMDGMKLVQSRAILNYIATKYNLYGKDMKERALIDMYTEGVADLYEMIIQLVIVSPDEKDAKIAMIKDRTKNRYLPAFEKVLKNHGQDYLVGNKLSKADIFLTELLYCIEEVDASLLANFPLLQFPGADVMDTLSSSCPSSARREEMLKAVGVAAPYRTQASSRARVVKILKQLQYPHSTSLEALNRSSQSFAQFEEKFIKCPEDLEKLKNDGLLMFQQVPMVEMDGMKLVQSRAILNYIATKYNLYGKDMKERLLYSTFLVLP
;
A
#
# COMPACT_ATOMS: atom_id res chain seq x y z
N MET A 1 0.81 -15.88 -24.14
CA MET A 1 0.02 -14.71 -23.68
C MET A 1 -0.55 -15.10 -22.33
N SER A 2 -0.07 -14.54 -21.22
CA SER A 2 -0.72 -14.77 -19.92
C SER A 2 -2.13 -14.18 -19.99
N GLY A 3 -3.15 -14.90 -19.51
CA GLY A 3 -4.51 -14.38 -19.41
C GLY A 3 -4.61 -13.16 -18.48
N LYS A 4 -5.78 -12.52 -18.44
CA LYS A 4 -6.07 -11.45 -17.48
C LYS A 4 -5.87 -11.96 -16.05
N PRO A 5 -5.39 -11.13 -15.11
CA PRO A 5 -5.36 -11.51 -13.69
C PRO A 5 -6.76 -11.86 -13.20
N VAL A 6 -6.88 -12.89 -12.35
CA VAL A 6 -8.15 -13.30 -11.75
C VAL A 6 -8.08 -13.13 -10.24
N LEU A 7 -8.94 -12.28 -9.68
CA LEU A 7 -8.96 -11.88 -8.28
C LEU A 7 -10.01 -12.71 -7.53
N HIS A 8 -9.58 -13.47 -6.52
CA HIS A 8 -10.47 -14.26 -5.66
C HIS A 8 -10.63 -13.57 -4.31
N TYR A 9 -11.83 -13.06 -4.06
CA TYR A 9 -12.17 -12.38 -2.80
C TYR A 9 -13.68 -12.32 -2.57
N PHE A 10 -14.12 -11.80 -1.43
CA PHE A 10 -15.51 -11.39 -1.25
C PHE A 10 -15.87 -10.24 -2.20
N ASP A 11 -17.18 -10.06 -2.48
CA ASP A 11 -17.68 -8.88 -3.20
C ASP A 11 -17.73 -7.66 -2.26
N GLY A 12 -16.55 -7.22 -1.84
CA GLY A 12 -16.30 -6.14 -0.91
C GLY A 12 -14.91 -5.56 -1.12
N ARG A 13 -14.61 -4.46 -0.43
CA ARG A 13 -13.28 -3.81 -0.50
C ARG A 13 -12.21 -4.71 0.15
N GLY A 14 -12.19 -4.73 1.48
CA GLY A 14 -11.23 -5.47 2.29
C GLY A 14 -9.79 -5.31 1.80
N ARG A 15 -9.00 -6.38 1.90
CA ARG A 15 -7.58 -6.37 1.49
C ARG A 15 -7.36 -6.57 -0.01
N MET A 16 -8.41 -6.83 -0.79
CA MET A 16 -8.33 -6.91 -2.25
C MET A 16 -8.39 -5.52 -2.91
N GLU A 17 -8.86 -4.51 -2.18
CA GLU A 17 -9.09 -3.18 -2.74
C GLU A 17 -7.81 -2.53 -3.26
N SER A 18 -6.73 -2.49 -2.46
CA SER A 18 -5.45 -1.97 -2.91
C SER A 18 -4.88 -2.71 -4.13
N ILE A 19 -5.22 -4.00 -4.30
CA ILE A 19 -4.81 -4.78 -5.48
C ILE A 19 -5.56 -4.29 -6.72
N ARG A 20 -6.87 -4.01 -6.61
CA ARG A 20 -7.66 -3.42 -7.68
C ARG A 20 -7.13 -2.04 -8.08
N TRP A 21 -6.87 -1.19 -7.09
CA TRP A 21 -6.30 0.15 -7.32
C TRP A 21 -4.97 0.09 -8.07
N LEU A 22 -4.08 -0.80 -7.66
CA LEU A 22 -2.77 -0.92 -8.28
C LEU A 22 -2.84 -1.47 -9.71
N LEU A 23 -3.71 -2.47 -9.97
CA LEU A 23 -3.93 -2.98 -11.33
C LEU A 23 -4.57 -1.93 -12.24
N ALA A 24 -5.56 -1.19 -11.72
CA ALA A 24 -6.20 -0.10 -12.45
C ALA A 24 -5.20 1.01 -12.79
N ALA A 25 -4.36 1.42 -11.82
CA ALA A 25 -3.29 2.40 -12.03
C ALA A 25 -2.25 1.93 -13.07
N ALA A 26 -2.01 0.63 -13.16
CA ALA A 26 -1.17 0.02 -14.18
C ALA A 26 -1.87 -0.17 -15.55
N GLY A 27 -3.15 0.19 -15.67
CA GLY A 27 -3.93 0.00 -16.90
C GLY A 27 -4.22 -1.47 -17.22
N VAL A 28 -4.24 -2.34 -16.21
CA VAL A 28 -4.41 -3.78 -16.36
C VAL A 28 -5.86 -4.15 -16.13
N GLU A 29 -6.51 -4.67 -17.16
CA GLU A 29 -7.83 -5.30 -17.01
C GLU A 29 -7.71 -6.61 -16.24
N PHE A 30 -8.64 -6.86 -15.33
CA PHE A 30 -8.70 -8.07 -14.51
C PHE A 30 -10.12 -8.62 -14.41
N GLU A 31 -10.23 -9.87 -14.01
CA GLU A 31 -11.49 -10.56 -13.71
C GLU A 31 -11.65 -10.75 -12.21
N GLU A 32 -12.89 -10.71 -11.72
CA GLU A 32 -13.21 -10.98 -10.31
C GLU A 32 -14.03 -12.27 -10.19
N LYS A 33 -13.57 -13.18 -9.32
CA LYS A 33 -14.32 -14.35 -8.88
C LYS A 33 -14.71 -14.15 -7.42
N PHE A 34 -15.96 -13.75 -7.21
CA PHE A 34 -16.45 -13.52 -5.87
C PHE A 34 -16.74 -14.83 -5.14
N ILE A 35 -16.24 -14.91 -3.92
CA ILE A 35 -16.57 -15.95 -2.96
C ILE A 35 -17.81 -15.49 -2.20
N LYS A 36 -18.92 -16.20 -2.39
CA LYS A 36 -20.24 -15.84 -1.85
C LYS A 36 -20.66 -16.75 -0.71
N THR A 37 -20.13 -17.96 -0.63
CA THR A 37 -20.50 -18.93 0.42
C THR A 37 -19.28 -19.52 1.12
N ALA A 38 -19.50 -20.09 2.30
CA ALA A 38 -18.46 -20.79 3.05
C ALA A 38 -17.96 -22.02 2.29
N GLU A 39 -18.84 -22.73 1.59
CA GLU A 39 -18.51 -23.91 0.79
C GLU A 39 -17.57 -23.58 -0.37
N GLU A 40 -17.75 -22.43 -1.02
CA GLU A 40 -16.85 -21.95 -2.07
C GLU A 40 -15.45 -21.66 -1.52
N LEU A 41 -15.35 -21.04 -0.33
CA LEU A 41 -14.07 -20.82 0.34
C LEU A 41 -13.41 -22.12 0.76
N GLU A 42 -14.16 -23.06 1.37
CA GLU A 42 -13.66 -24.38 1.75
C GLU A 42 -13.18 -25.18 0.54
N LYS A 43 -13.86 -25.06 -0.60
CA LYS A 43 -13.38 -25.67 -1.85
C LYS A 43 -12.00 -25.15 -2.26
N LEU A 44 -11.77 -23.84 -2.23
CA LEU A 44 -10.45 -23.27 -2.55
C LEU A 44 -9.34 -23.74 -1.60
N LYS A 45 -9.67 -23.94 -0.32
CA LYS A 45 -8.76 -24.52 0.68
C LYS A 45 -8.45 -25.99 0.37
N ASN A 46 -9.49 -26.80 0.13
CA ASN A 46 -9.39 -28.23 -0.14
C ASN A 46 -8.67 -28.53 -1.47
N ASP A 47 -8.84 -27.67 -2.48
CA ASP A 47 -8.13 -27.74 -3.77
C ASP A 47 -6.64 -27.35 -3.65
N GLY A 48 -6.16 -26.98 -2.44
CA GLY A 48 -4.78 -26.60 -2.18
C GLY A 48 -4.35 -25.28 -2.82
N LEU A 49 -5.31 -24.44 -3.23
CA LEU A 49 -5.06 -23.19 -3.95
C LEU A 49 -4.64 -22.05 -3.01
N LEU A 50 -5.04 -22.15 -1.75
CA LEU A 50 -4.75 -21.17 -0.71
C LEU A 50 -3.65 -21.72 0.21
N MET A 51 -2.39 -21.39 -0.09
CA MET A 51 -1.22 -21.88 0.68
C MET A 51 -1.38 -21.69 2.20
N PHE A 52 -2.00 -20.58 2.62
CA PHE A 52 -2.25 -20.27 4.03
C PHE A 52 -3.73 -20.30 4.40
N GLN A 53 -4.57 -20.94 3.59
CA GLN A 53 -6.03 -21.05 3.80
C GLN A 53 -6.74 -19.69 3.92
N GLN A 54 -6.12 -18.63 3.39
CA GLN A 54 -6.55 -17.25 3.49
C GLN A 54 -6.69 -16.63 2.09
N ILE A 55 -7.58 -15.65 1.99
CA ILE A 55 -7.72 -14.73 0.86
C ILE A 55 -7.23 -13.33 1.28
N PRO A 56 -6.79 -12.44 0.37
CA PRO A 56 -6.92 -12.50 -1.10
C PRO A 56 -6.00 -13.53 -1.77
N MET A 57 -6.45 -14.03 -2.92
CA MET A 57 -5.65 -14.81 -3.87
C MET A 57 -5.80 -14.21 -5.28
N VAL A 58 -4.70 -14.16 -6.03
CA VAL A 58 -4.68 -13.67 -7.41
C VAL A 58 -3.98 -14.68 -8.31
N GLU A 59 -4.68 -15.09 -9.37
CA GLU A 59 -4.09 -15.85 -10.46
C GLU A 59 -3.45 -14.88 -11.45
N MET A 60 -2.14 -14.95 -11.64
CA MET A 60 -1.39 -14.06 -12.54
C MET A 60 -0.10 -14.71 -13.00
N ASP A 61 0.21 -14.62 -14.30
CA ASP A 61 1.44 -15.16 -14.90
C ASP A 61 1.72 -16.64 -14.59
N GLY A 62 0.65 -17.44 -14.50
CA GLY A 62 0.72 -18.86 -14.16
C GLY A 62 0.95 -19.14 -12.67
N MET A 63 0.99 -18.11 -11.82
CA MET A 63 1.08 -18.23 -10.36
C MET A 63 -0.28 -18.03 -9.70
N LYS A 64 -0.46 -18.66 -8.54
CA LYS A 64 -1.58 -18.43 -7.62
C LYS A 64 -1.03 -17.73 -6.39
N LEU A 65 -0.97 -16.40 -6.46
CA LEU A 65 -0.33 -15.58 -5.43
C LEU A 65 -1.31 -15.35 -4.27
N VAL A 66 -0.86 -15.59 -3.05
CA VAL A 66 -1.57 -15.26 -1.80
C VAL A 66 -0.73 -14.29 -0.97
N GLN A 67 -1.29 -13.76 0.12
CA GLN A 67 -0.76 -12.65 0.91
C GLN A 67 -0.78 -11.33 0.14
N SER A 68 -1.65 -10.39 0.56
CA SER A 68 -1.90 -9.13 -0.15
C SER A 68 -0.62 -8.35 -0.45
N ARG A 69 0.29 -8.25 0.52
CA ARG A 69 1.57 -7.55 0.36
C ARG A 69 2.46 -8.17 -0.72
N ALA A 70 2.53 -9.50 -0.80
CA ALA A 70 3.29 -10.21 -1.82
C ALA A 70 2.70 -9.96 -3.22
N ILE A 71 1.37 -10.03 -3.33
CA ILE A 71 0.63 -9.72 -4.56
C ILE A 71 0.90 -8.27 -5.02
N LEU A 72 0.78 -7.30 -4.13
CA LEU A 72 1.04 -5.88 -4.42
C LEU A 72 2.50 -5.64 -4.85
N ASN A 73 3.45 -6.26 -4.17
CA ASN A 73 4.87 -6.16 -4.53
C ASN A 73 5.15 -6.75 -5.91
N TYR A 74 4.51 -7.87 -6.25
CA TYR A 74 4.61 -8.45 -7.59
C TYR A 74 4.14 -7.48 -8.67
N ILE A 75 2.92 -6.96 -8.51
CA ILE A 75 2.27 -6.06 -9.48
C ILE A 75 3.10 -4.77 -9.61
N ALA A 76 3.48 -4.16 -8.49
CA ALA A 76 4.25 -2.92 -8.51
C ALA A 76 5.62 -3.10 -9.18
N THR A 77 6.29 -4.23 -8.96
CA THR A 77 7.55 -4.56 -9.64
C THR A 77 7.32 -4.74 -11.13
N LYS A 78 6.33 -5.57 -11.52
CA LYS A 78 6.04 -5.90 -12.92
C LYS A 78 5.72 -4.66 -13.76
N TYR A 79 5.04 -3.68 -13.18
CA TYR A 79 4.59 -2.48 -13.89
C TYR A 79 5.40 -1.21 -13.55
N ASN A 80 6.60 -1.36 -12.98
CA ASN A 80 7.53 -0.25 -12.70
C ASN A 80 6.98 0.85 -11.77
N LEU A 81 6.16 0.45 -10.80
CA LEU A 81 5.56 1.31 -9.76
C LEU A 81 6.28 1.17 -8.41
N TYR A 82 7.53 0.69 -8.42
CA TYR A 82 8.26 0.31 -7.20
C TYR A 82 9.71 0.79 -7.18
N GLY A 83 9.93 2.06 -7.56
CA GLY A 83 11.24 2.72 -7.47
C GLY A 83 12.32 2.16 -8.40
N LYS A 84 13.32 2.98 -8.71
CA LYS A 84 14.43 2.58 -9.61
C LYS A 84 15.54 1.82 -8.90
N ASP A 85 15.73 2.08 -7.60
CA ASP A 85 16.81 1.53 -6.79
C ASP A 85 16.33 1.10 -5.41
N MET A 86 17.23 0.49 -4.63
CA MET A 86 16.92 -0.03 -3.30
C MET A 86 16.55 1.05 -2.28
N LYS A 87 17.06 2.29 -2.42
CA LYS A 87 16.74 3.38 -1.51
C LYS A 87 15.33 3.89 -1.77
N GLU A 88 14.98 4.13 -3.03
CA GLU A 88 13.62 4.49 -3.41
C GLU A 88 12.61 3.39 -2.99
N ARG A 89 12.95 2.12 -3.19
CA ARG A 89 12.11 0.99 -2.74
C ARG A 89 11.87 0.98 -1.25
N ALA A 90 12.92 1.24 -0.45
CA ALA A 90 12.79 1.28 1.00
C ALA A 90 11.87 2.42 1.47
N LEU A 91 11.97 3.60 0.83
CA LEU A 91 11.07 4.72 1.11
C LEU A 91 9.63 4.39 0.73
N ILE A 92 9.42 3.82 -0.47
CA ILE A 92 8.09 3.39 -0.93
C ILE A 92 7.51 2.37 0.06
N ASP A 93 8.28 1.37 0.47
CA ASP A 93 7.82 0.36 1.44
C ASP A 93 7.43 0.98 2.78
N MET A 94 8.28 1.85 3.33
CA MET A 94 8.02 2.55 4.58
C MET A 94 6.72 3.36 4.51
N TYR A 95 6.49 4.07 3.41
CA TYR A 95 5.26 4.83 3.18
C TYR A 95 4.04 3.92 3.05
N THR A 96 4.16 2.82 2.29
CA THR A 96 3.05 1.89 2.07
C THR A 96 2.65 1.12 3.33
N GLU A 97 3.60 0.78 4.21
CA GLU A 97 3.30 0.17 5.51
C GLU A 97 2.60 1.18 6.44
N GLY A 98 3.02 2.45 6.45
CA GLY A 98 2.33 3.51 7.20
C GLY A 98 0.89 3.74 6.70
N VAL A 99 0.67 3.71 5.37
CA VAL A 99 -0.67 3.72 4.78
C VAL A 99 -1.49 2.51 5.24
N ALA A 100 -0.91 1.32 5.17
CA ALA A 100 -1.58 0.07 5.53
C ALA A 100 -2.01 0.03 7.00
N ASP A 101 -1.22 0.59 7.92
CA ASP A 101 -1.56 0.66 9.34
C ASP A 101 -2.86 1.45 9.59
N LEU A 102 -3.01 2.62 8.94
CA LEU A 102 -4.24 3.42 9.08
C LEU A 102 -5.41 2.79 8.32
N TYR A 103 -5.15 2.27 7.12
CA TYR A 103 -6.16 1.61 6.29
C TYR A 103 -6.77 0.40 7.02
N GLU A 104 -5.95 -0.43 7.67
CA GLU A 104 -6.43 -1.59 8.44
C GLU A 104 -7.34 -1.16 9.60
N MET A 105 -7.07 -0.01 10.25
CA MET A 105 -7.97 0.52 11.28
C MET A 105 -9.34 0.90 10.69
N ILE A 106 -9.34 1.50 9.50
CA ILE A 106 -10.56 1.95 8.81
C ILE A 106 -11.39 0.74 8.35
N ILE A 107 -10.80 -0.25 7.69
CA ILE A 107 -11.56 -1.42 7.21
C ILE A 107 -12.13 -2.24 8.37
N GLN A 108 -11.51 -2.24 9.55
CA GLN A 108 -12.06 -2.91 10.74
C GLN A 108 -13.38 -2.30 11.23
N LEU A 109 -13.73 -1.08 10.81
CA LEU A 109 -15.03 -0.47 11.15
C LEU A 109 -16.22 -1.27 10.61
N VAL A 110 -16.04 -2.08 9.56
CA VAL A 110 -17.12 -2.90 9.00
C VAL A 110 -17.47 -4.12 9.86
N ILE A 111 -16.58 -4.53 10.76
CA ILE A 111 -16.75 -5.72 11.61
C ILE A 111 -16.68 -5.42 13.13
N VAL A 112 -16.38 -4.18 13.53
CA VAL A 112 -16.34 -3.78 14.94
C VAL A 112 -17.74 -3.82 15.56
N SER A 113 -17.83 -4.15 16.84
CA SER A 113 -19.09 -4.15 17.56
C SER A 113 -19.69 -2.72 17.62
N PRO A 114 -21.03 -2.57 17.62
CA PRO A 114 -21.66 -1.25 17.67
C PRO A 114 -21.20 -0.39 18.86
N ASP A 115 -20.98 -0.99 20.03
CA ASP A 115 -20.62 -0.28 21.26
C ASP A 115 -19.19 0.28 21.25
N GLU A 116 -18.29 -0.32 20.47
CA GLU A 116 -16.89 0.09 20.34
C GLU A 116 -16.65 1.06 19.16
N LYS A 117 -17.66 1.23 18.30
CA LYS A 117 -17.55 1.88 17.01
C LYS A 117 -17.14 3.35 17.11
N ASP A 118 -17.77 4.10 17.99
CA ASP A 118 -17.46 5.53 18.18
C ASP A 118 -16.05 5.74 18.73
N ALA A 119 -15.61 4.88 19.65
CA ALA A 119 -14.25 4.92 20.18
C ALA A 119 -13.22 4.60 19.09
N LYS A 120 -13.49 3.62 18.23
CA LYS A 120 -12.63 3.28 17.08
C LYS A 120 -12.57 4.42 16.06
N ILE A 121 -13.70 5.05 15.75
CA ILE A 121 -13.76 6.23 14.87
C ILE A 121 -12.95 7.39 15.47
N ALA A 122 -13.12 7.69 16.76
CA ALA A 122 -12.34 8.73 17.43
C ALA A 122 -10.83 8.46 17.37
N MET A 123 -10.42 7.21 17.60
CA MET A 123 -9.02 6.78 17.46
C MET A 123 -8.49 6.94 16.04
N ILE A 124 -9.27 6.60 15.01
CA ILE A 124 -8.91 6.80 13.60
C ILE A 124 -8.74 8.29 13.32
N LYS A 125 -9.68 9.14 13.75
CA LYS A 125 -9.59 10.60 13.57
C LYS A 125 -8.34 11.19 14.20
N ASP A 126 -8.01 10.77 15.43
CA ASP A 126 -6.78 11.16 16.12
C ASP A 126 -5.53 10.73 15.34
N ARG A 127 -5.42 9.44 15.00
CA ARG A 127 -4.29 8.89 14.22
C ARG A 127 -4.12 9.60 12.88
N THR A 128 -5.21 9.85 12.17
CA THR A 128 -5.20 10.57 10.89
C THR A 128 -4.59 11.96 11.06
N LYS A 129 -5.12 12.76 12.00
CA LYS A 129 -4.72 14.16 12.22
C LYS A 129 -3.33 14.31 12.82
N ASN A 130 -3.00 13.47 13.80
CA ASN A 130 -1.85 13.72 14.68
C ASN A 130 -0.65 12.83 14.34
N ARG A 131 -0.80 11.82 13.47
CA ARG A 131 0.28 10.86 13.15
C ARG A 131 0.55 10.71 11.66
N TYR A 132 -0.45 10.29 10.89
CA TYR A 132 -0.21 9.82 9.51
C TYR A 132 -0.17 10.96 8.50
N LEU A 133 -1.21 11.80 8.41
CA LEU A 133 -1.25 12.88 7.43
C LEU A 133 -0.12 13.92 7.61
N PRO A 134 0.23 14.36 8.84
CA PRO A 134 1.36 15.26 9.03
C PRO A 134 2.69 14.69 8.50
N ALA A 135 2.88 13.36 8.59
CA ALA A 135 4.09 12.71 8.11
C ALA A 135 4.19 12.77 6.58
N PHE A 136 3.11 12.47 5.86
CA PHE A 136 3.09 12.54 4.39
C PHE A 136 3.17 14.00 3.89
N GLU A 137 2.42 14.92 4.50
CA GLU A 137 2.48 16.36 4.18
C GLU A 137 3.91 16.89 4.34
N LYS A 138 4.61 16.50 5.42
CA LYS A 138 6.00 16.88 5.67
C LYS A 138 6.95 16.32 4.62
N VAL A 139 6.76 15.08 4.15
CA VAL A 139 7.57 14.49 3.06
C VAL A 139 7.50 15.39 1.83
N LEU A 140 6.28 15.70 1.37
CA LEU A 140 6.05 16.52 0.18
C LEU A 140 6.57 17.93 0.33
N LYS A 141 6.35 18.54 1.50
CA LYS A 141 6.87 19.87 1.82
C LYS A 141 8.39 19.93 1.80
N ASN A 142 9.07 18.89 2.30
CA ASN A 142 10.52 18.88 2.43
C ASN A 142 11.23 18.82 1.06
N HIS A 143 10.74 18.01 0.13
CA HIS A 143 11.37 17.87 -1.18
C HIS A 143 10.73 18.74 -2.27
N GLY A 144 9.50 19.23 -2.08
CA GLY A 144 8.80 20.11 -3.03
C GLY A 144 8.55 19.46 -4.39
N GLN A 145 8.21 18.17 -4.41
CA GLN A 145 7.99 17.38 -5.64
C GLN A 145 6.55 16.88 -5.70
N ASP A 146 6.14 16.39 -6.86
CA ASP A 146 4.76 16.00 -7.13
C ASP A 146 4.41 14.56 -6.70
N TYR A 147 5.41 13.78 -6.31
CA TYR A 147 5.22 12.41 -5.86
C TYR A 147 6.08 12.16 -4.62
N LEU A 148 5.66 11.19 -3.80
CA LEU A 148 6.32 10.87 -2.54
C LEU A 148 7.78 10.44 -2.73
N VAL A 149 8.10 9.78 -3.84
CA VAL A 149 9.43 9.24 -4.09
C VAL A 149 9.86 9.46 -5.54
N GLY A 150 11.07 10.00 -5.73
CA GLY A 150 11.73 10.05 -7.03
C GLY A 150 11.04 10.92 -8.08
N ASN A 151 10.14 11.82 -7.67
CA ASN A 151 9.25 12.60 -8.53
C ASN A 151 8.57 11.76 -9.63
N LYS A 152 8.15 10.53 -9.29
CA LYS A 152 7.49 9.62 -10.21
C LYS A 152 6.41 8.82 -9.46
N LEU A 153 5.28 8.62 -10.13
CA LEU A 153 4.20 7.78 -9.60
C LEU A 153 4.70 6.39 -9.17
N SER A 154 4.37 6.01 -7.95
CA SER A 154 4.67 4.72 -7.35
C SER A 154 3.45 4.12 -6.64
N LYS A 155 3.56 2.87 -6.17
CA LYS A 155 2.53 2.23 -5.34
C LYS A 155 2.23 3.03 -4.06
N ALA A 156 3.20 3.80 -3.53
CA ALA A 156 2.98 4.61 -2.33
C ALA A 156 1.99 5.73 -2.57
N ASP A 157 2.09 6.42 -3.72
CA ASP A 157 1.17 7.49 -4.09
C ASP A 157 -0.25 6.94 -4.31
N ILE A 158 -0.35 5.79 -5.00
CA ILE A 158 -1.63 5.12 -5.29
C ILE A 158 -2.34 4.71 -4.00
N PHE A 159 -1.64 4.07 -3.06
CA PHE A 159 -2.25 3.65 -1.80
C PHE A 159 -2.54 4.83 -0.88
N LEU A 160 -1.71 5.87 -0.88
CA LEU A 160 -2.01 7.09 -0.16
C LEU A 160 -3.32 7.71 -0.69
N THR A 161 -3.51 7.75 -2.01
CA THR A 161 -4.76 8.24 -2.58
C THR A 161 -5.96 7.37 -2.17
N GLU A 162 -5.86 6.04 -2.27
CA GLU A 162 -6.91 5.13 -1.77
C GLU A 162 -7.28 5.45 -0.30
N LEU A 163 -6.26 5.63 0.54
CA LEU A 163 -6.45 5.96 1.95
C LEU A 163 -7.12 7.33 2.15
N LEU A 164 -6.76 8.36 1.37
CA LEU A 164 -7.38 9.68 1.45
C LEU A 164 -8.88 9.59 1.14
N TYR A 165 -9.27 8.81 0.13
CA TYR A 165 -10.69 8.54 -0.17
C TYR A 165 -11.41 7.87 1.01
N CYS A 166 -10.78 6.89 1.65
CA CYS A 166 -11.33 6.27 2.86
C CYS A 166 -11.44 7.25 4.04
N ILE A 167 -10.48 8.17 4.19
CA ILE A 167 -10.51 9.22 5.21
C ILE A 167 -11.66 10.20 4.97
N GLU A 168 -11.91 10.60 3.71
CA GLU A 168 -13.04 11.47 3.37
C GLU A 168 -14.39 10.84 3.69
N GLU A 169 -14.51 9.53 3.47
CA GLU A 169 -15.71 8.77 3.84
C GLU A 169 -15.92 8.72 5.36
N VAL A 170 -14.84 8.68 6.14
CA VAL A 170 -14.92 8.76 7.61
C VAL A 170 -15.27 10.17 8.07
N ASP A 171 -14.54 11.18 7.59
CA ASP A 171 -14.73 12.61 7.90
C ASP A 171 -13.89 13.47 6.96
N ALA A 172 -14.52 14.10 5.97
CA ALA A 172 -13.86 14.96 4.99
C ALA A 172 -13.11 16.16 5.61
N SER A 173 -13.50 16.61 6.81
CA SER A 173 -12.80 17.73 7.47
C SER A 173 -11.36 17.39 7.89
N LEU A 174 -11.01 16.09 7.95
CA LEU A 174 -9.68 15.63 8.32
C LEU A 174 -8.61 16.05 7.30
N LEU A 175 -8.98 16.33 6.04
CA LEU A 175 -8.05 16.72 4.98
C LEU A 175 -7.82 18.23 4.88
N ALA A 176 -8.61 19.05 5.57
CA ALA A 176 -8.62 20.51 5.38
C ALA A 176 -7.27 21.19 5.66
N ASN A 177 -6.47 20.63 6.57
CA ASN A 177 -5.18 21.19 6.99
C ASN A 177 -3.96 20.59 6.26
N PHE A 178 -4.19 19.76 5.23
CA PHE A 178 -3.14 19.05 4.50
C PHE A 178 -3.23 19.34 3.00
N PRO A 179 -2.96 20.58 2.57
CA PRO A 179 -3.17 21.01 1.19
C PRO A 179 -2.25 20.30 0.19
N LEU A 180 -1.05 19.84 0.59
CA LEU A 180 -0.17 19.10 -0.33
C LEU A 180 -0.68 17.67 -0.56
N LEU A 181 -1.45 17.11 0.38
CA LEU A 181 -2.12 15.82 0.20
C LEU A 181 -3.37 15.89 -0.67
N GLN A 182 -3.88 17.09 -0.95
CA GLN A 182 -4.97 17.33 -1.92
C GLN A 182 -4.42 17.40 -3.36
N PHE A 183 -3.49 16.49 -3.67
CA PHE A 183 -2.49 16.55 -4.74
C PHE A 183 -3.05 16.92 -6.14
N PRO A 184 -2.33 17.69 -6.99
CA PRO A 184 -2.67 17.95 -8.41
C PRO A 184 -2.82 16.70 -9.30
N GLY A 185 -2.41 15.51 -8.85
CA GLY A 185 -2.76 14.23 -9.47
C GLY A 185 -4.23 13.81 -9.29
N ALA A 186 -5.04 14.62 -8.59
CA ALA A 186 -6.47 14.41 -8.38
C ALA A 186 -7.20 14.10 -9.68
N ASP A 187 -6.87 14.71 -10.82
CA ASP A 187 -7.52 14.36 -12.09
C ASP A 187 -7.23 12.92 -12.54
N VAL A 188 -5.99 12.44 -12.36
CA VAL A 188 -5.59 11.05 -12.69
C VAL A 188 -6.17 10.08 -11.66
N MET A 189 -6.17 10.46 -10.39
CA MET A 189 -6.65 9.62 -9.30
C MET A 189 -8.18 9.59 -9.19
N ASP A 190 -8.89 10.65 -9.56
CA ASP A 190 -10.35 10.71 -9.72
C ASP A 190 -10.76 9.89 -10.95
N THR A 191 -9.94 9.92 -12.00
CA THR A 191 -10.09 9.01 -13.15
C THR A 191 -9.89 7.55 -12.72
N LEU A 192 -8.89 7.26 -11.87
CA LEU A 192 -8.67 5.92 -11.33
C LEU A 192 -9.82 5.48 -10.40
N SER A 193 -10.26 6.35 -9.48
CA SER A 193 -11.40 6.14 -8.59
C SER A 193 -12.69 5.84 -9.36
N SER A 194 -12.98 6.60 -10.42
CA SER A 194 -14.15 6.39 -11.28
C SER A 194 -14.05 5.16 -12.18
N SER A 195 -12.84 4.72 -12.51
CA SER A 195 -12.58 3.45 -13.23
C SER A 195 -12.54 2.24 -12.30
N CYS A 196 -12.31 2.46 -11.01
CA CYS A 196 -12.23 1.40 -10.01
C CYS A 196 -13.66 0.96 -9.61
N PRO A 197 -13.95 -0.35 -9.62
CA PRO A 197 -15.22 -0.88 -9.12
C PRO A 197 -15.53 -0.50 -7.65
N SER A 198 -14.54 0.03 -6.91
CA SER A 198 -14.60 0.52 -5.53
C SER A 198 -15.72 1.53 -5.25
N SER A 199 -16.03 2.37 -6.25
CA SER A 199 -17.08 3.39 -6.16
C SER A 199 -18.47 2.77 -5.99
N ALA A 200 -18.68 1.58 -6.57
CA ALA A 200 -19.90 0.79 -6.38
C ALA A 200 -19.98 0.14 -4.99
N ARG A 201 -18.84 -0.06 -4.32
CA ARG A 201 -18.73 -0.69 -2.99
C ARG A 201 -18.64 0.33 -1.84
N ARG A 202 -18.86 1.61 -2.13
CA ARG A 202 -18.82 2.72 -1.16
C ARG A 202 -19.93 2.66 -0.12
N GLU A 203 -21.09 2.13 -0.48
CA GLU A 203 -22.25 2.10 0.42
C GLU A 203 -22.01 1.29 1.69
N GLU A 204 -21.23 0.22 1.63
CA GLU A 204 -20.90 -0.61 2.79
C GLU A 204 -20.07 0.16 3.82
N MET A 205 -19.07 0.92 3.35
CA MET A 205 -18.26 1.78 4.21
C MET A 205 -19.08 2.93 4.79
N LEU A 206 -19.93 3.58 4.00
CA LEU A 206 -20.81 4.66 4.49
C LEU A 206 -21.78 4.17 5.57
N LYS A 207 -22.35 2.97 5.41
CA LYS A 207 -23.12 2.29 6.47
C LYS A 207 -22.26 2.02 7.69
N ALA A 208 -21.03 1.54 7.48
CA ALA A 208 -20.07 1.27 8.55
C ALA A 208 -19.58 2.54 9.25
N VAL A 209 -19.71 3.75 8.70
CA VAL A 209 -19.39 5.01 9.42
C VAL A 209 -20.63 5.75 9.92
N GLY A 210 -21.84 5.22 9.70
CA GLY A 210 -23.08 5.85 10.15
C GLY A 210 -23.47 7.10 9.36
N VAL A 211 -22.89 7.30 8.17
CA VAL A 211 -23.18 8.44 7.29
C VAL A 211 -24.28 8.04 6.32
N ALA A 212 -25.44 8.70 6.39
CA ALA A 212 -26.47 8.59 5.36
C ALA A 212 -25.89 9.14 4.04
N ALA A 213 -25.78 8.30 3.01
CA ALA A 213 -25.11 8.64 1.77
C ALA A 213 -25.71 9.89 1.10
N PRO A 214 -24.96 10.99 0.92
CA PRO A 214 -25.33 12.01 -0.04
C PRO A 214 -24.61 11.72 -1.37
N TYR A 215 -25.42 11.78 -2.42
CA TYR A 215 -25.07 11.60 -3.81
C TYR A 215 -24.03 12.61 -4.30
N ARG A 216 -23.07 12.17 -5.13
CA ARG A 216 -22.53 12.96 -6.25
C ARG A 216 -22.03 12.01 -7.34
N THR A 217 -22.94 11.57 -8.20
CA THR A 217 -22.54 11.03 -9.51
C THR A 217 -22.14 12.20 -10.38
N GLN A 218 -20.92 12.20 -10.90
CA GLN A 218 -20.61 12.96 -12.12
C GLN A 218 -20.31 11.97 -13.23
N ALA A 219 -21.37 11.63 -13.95
CA ALA A 219 -21.32 10.95 -15.24
C ALA A 219 -20.69 11.89 -16.28
N SER A 220 -19.35 11.88 -16.43
CA SER A 220 -18.67 12.58 -17.53
C SER A 220 -17.22 12.11 -17.74
N SER A 221 -16.92 10.81 -17.73
CA SER A 221 -15.51 10.35 -17.84
C SER A 221 -15.24 9.33 -18.94
N ARG A 222 -16.28 8.77 -19.59
CA ARG A 222 -16.11 7.70 -20.60
C ARG A 222 -15.27 8.10 -21.83
N ALA A 223 -15.14 9.39 -22.15
CA ALA A 223 -14.43 9.85 -23.34
C ALA A 223 -12.95 10.25 -23.12
N ARG A 224 -12.48 10.44 -21.88
CA ARG A 224 -11.08 10.87 -21.60
C ARG A 224 -10.09 9.70 -21.44
N VAL A 225 -10.57 8.54 -21.01
CA VAL A 225 -9.75 7.32 -20.79
C VAL A 225 -8.97 6.89 -22.03
N VAL A 226 -9.58 7.02 -23.23
CA VAL A 226 -8.93 6.64 -24.49
C VAL A 226 -7.76 7.56 -24.87
N LYS A 227 -7.69 8.78 -24.32
CA LYS A 227 -6.69 9.78 -24.71
C LYS A 227 -5.42 9.74 -23.84
N ILE A 228 -5.53 9.42 -22.55
CA ILE A 228 -4.38 9.36 -21.61
C ILE A 228 -3.63 8.01 -21.73
N LEU A 229 -4.32 6.91 -22.02
CA LEU A 229 -3.69 5.59 -22.22
C LEU A 229 -2.75 5.51 -23.45
N LYS A 230 -2.75 6.52 -24.32
CA LYS A 230 -1.87 6.58 -25.50
C LYS A 230 -0.48 7.18 -25.24
N GLN A 231 -0.18 7.71 -24.05
CA GLN A 231 1.12 8.34 -23.75
C GLN A 231 2.15 7.43 -23.06
N LEU A 232 1.79 6.20 -22.71
CA LEU A 232 2.73 5.20 -22.19
C LEU A 232 3.17 4.28 -23.34
N GLN A 233 4.07 4.76 -24.21
CA GLN A 233 4.76 3.91 -25.18
C GLN A 233 6.17 3.55 -24.70
N TYR A 234 6.43 2.24 -24.69
CA TYR A 234 7.70 1.59 -24.36
C TYR A 234 8.84 1.96 -25.34
N PRO A 235 10.10 1.76 -24.90
CA PRO A 235 10.91 0.75 -25.59
C PRO A 235 11.61 -0.25 -24.65
N HIS A 236 11.71 -1.49 -25.12
CA HIS A 236 12.55 -2.56 -24.58
C HIS A 236 13.99 -2.46 -25.09
N SER A 237 14.99 -2.79 -24.26
CA SER A 237 16.06 -3.74 -24.59
C SER A 237 17.04 -3.98 -23.42
N THR A 238 17.51 -5.21 -23.35
CA THR A 238 18.29 -5.93 -22.33
C THR A 238 19.81 -5.67 -22.40
N SER A 239 20.54 -5.82 -21.28
CA SER A 239 21.71 -6.74 -21.18
C SER A 239 22.30 -6.81 -19.76
N LEU A 240 22.64 -8.03 -19.35
CA LEU A 240 23.36 -8.43 -18.12
C LEU A 240 24.88 -8.22 -18.25
N GLU A 241 25.54 -7.80 -17.15
CA GLU A 241 26.91 -8.11 -16.68
C GLU A 241 27.20 -7.14 -15.51
N ALA A 242 27.81 -7.47 -14.36
CA ALA A 242 28.51 -8.64 -13.88
C ALA A 242 28.44 -8.72 -12.34
N LEU A 243 28.40 -9.95 -11.83
CA LEU A 243 28.60 -10.33 -10.43
C LEU A 243 30.10 -10.42 -10.13
N ASN A 244 30.58 -9.76 -9.07
CA ASN A 244 31.47 -10.34 -8.05
C ASN A 244 31.98 -9.25 -7.08
N ARG A 245 31.66 -9.39 -5.78
CA ARG A 245 32.67 -9.65 -4.75
C ARG A 245 32.01 -9.93 -3.41
N SER A 246 32.51 -11.00 -2.81
CA SER A 246 32.16 -11.63 -1.55
C SER A 246 32.70 -10.87 -0.34
N SER A 247 31.94 -10.95 0.75
CA SER A 247 32.38 -11.10 2.15
C SER A 247 33.13 -9.96 2.85
N GLN A 248 32.68 -9.70 4.08
CA GLN A 248 33.31 -8.93 5.17
C GLN A 248 33.10 -7.40 5.20
N SER A 249 31.97 -7.00 5.78
CA SER A 249 32.00 -6.22 7.03
C SER A 249 30.69 -6.51 7.76
N PHE A 250 30.72 -7.12 8.95
CA PHE A 250 29.56 -7.02 9.83
C PHE A 250 29.38 -5.54 10.13
N ALA A 251 28.25 -4.95 9.72
CA ALA A 251 27.93 -3.58 10.09
C ALA A 251 27.94 -3.49 11.61
N GLN A 252 28.72 -2.55 12.16
CA GLN A 252 28.62 -2.20 13.57
C GLN A 252 27.30 -1.45 13.75
N PHE A 253 26.35 -2.06 14.45
CA PHE A 253 25.09 -1.42 14.82
C PHE A 253 25.28 -0.71 16.16
N GLU A 254 24.99 0.58 16.20
CA GLU A 254 24.82 1.30 17.46
C GLU A 254 23.35 1.20 17.87
N GLU A 255 23.05 0.37 18.87
CA GLU A 255 21.69 0.19 19.39
C GLU A 255 21.40 1.22 20.48
N LYS A 256 20.33 2.00 20.29
CA LYS A 256 19.79 2.90 21.31
C LYS A 256 18.46 2.37 21.80
N PHE A 257 18.45 1.88 23.03
CA PHE A 257 17.22 1.44 23.69
C PHE A 257 16.46 2.62 24.26
N ILE A 258 15.15 2.66 24.00
CA ILE A 258 14.22 3.53 24.71
C ILE A 258 14.01 2.91 26.10
N LYS A 259 14.49 3.59 27.14
CA LYS A 259 14.48 3.04 28.51
C LYS A 259 13.19 3.35 29.24
N CYS A 260 12.55 4.46 28.90
CA CYS A 260 11.29 4.89 29.51
C CYS A 260 10.37 5.61 28.50
N PRO A 261 9.06 5.75 28.81
CA PRO A 261 8.11 6.42 27.93
C PRO A 261 8.49 7.86 27.56
N GLU A 262 9.14 8.58 28.47
CA GLU A 262 9.57 9.98 28.29
C GLU A 262 10.62 10.11 27.17
N ASP A 263 11.50 9.12 27.02
CA ASP A 263 12.49 9.08 25.93
C ASP A 263 11.79 8.98 24.56
N LEU A 264 10.74 8.15 24.47
CA LEU A 264 9.94 8.01 23.26
C LEU A 264 9.17 9.31 22.96
N GLU A 265 8.65 9.95 23.99
CA GLU A 265 7.91 11.20 23.85
C GLU A 265 8.81 12.35 23.39
N LYS A 266 10.04 12.40 23.92
CA LYS A 266 11.08 13.33 23.43
C LYS A 266 11.39 13.10 21.95
N LEU A 267 11.61 11.85 21.52
CA LEU A 267 11.88 11.52 20.12
C LEU A 267 10.71 11.89 19.17
N LYS A 268 9.47 11.77 19.66
CA LYS A 268 8.27 12.23 18.92
C LYS A 268 8.24 13.75 18.80
N ASN A 269 8.50 14.45 19.90
CA ASN A 269 8.49 15.92 19.95
C ASN A 269 9.60 16.54 19.08
N ASP A 270 10.77 15.89 19.03
CA ASP A 270 11.88 16.30 18.17
C ASP A 270 11.60 16.01 16.67
N GLY A 271 10.47 15.37 16.35
CA GLY A 271 10.05 15.05 14.98
C GLY A 271 10.97 14.06 14.27
N LEU A 272 11.71 13.25 15.04
CA LEU A 272 12.72 12.29 14.57
C LEU A 272 12.11 10.97 14.11
N LEU A 273 10.92 10.61 14.61
CA LEU A 273 10.24 9.35 14.30
C LEU A 273 9.12 9.58 13.27
N MET A 274 9.32 9.11 12.04
CA MET A 274 8.24 9.07 11.07
C MET A 274 7.12 8.16 11.59
N PHE A 275 5.87 8.59 11.42
CA PHE A 275 4.67 7.98 12.02
C PHE A 275 4.72 7.81 13.55
N GLN A 276 5.66 8.45 14.25
CA GLN A 276 5.84 8.32 15.70
C GLN A 276 6.02 6.85 16.15
N GLN A 277 6.59 6.01 15.27
CA GLN A 277 6.74 4.57 15.47
C GLN A 277 8.20 4.16 15.62
N VAL A 278 8.39 3.02 16.30
CA VAL A 278 9.64 2.28 16.44
C VAL A 278 9.41 0.82 15.98
N PRO A 279 10.44 0.07 15.55
CA PRO A 279 11.86 0.45 15.47
C PRO A 279 12.14 1.51 14.40
N MET A 280 13.22 2.27 14.62
CA MET A 280 13.81 3.19 13.64
C MET A 280 15.26 2.79 13.42
N VAL A 281 15.68 2.71 12.16
CA VAL A 281 17.07 2.45 11.76
C VAL A 281 17.55 3.62 10.90
N GLU A 282 18.68 4.21 11.29
CA GLU A 282 19.40 5.14 10.44
C GLU A 282 20.47 4.38 9.64
N MET A 283 20.32 4.31 8.32
CA MET A 283 21.26 3.63 7.44
C MET A 283 21.32 4.30 6.07
N ASP A 284 22.54 4.45 5.53
CA ASP A 284 22.82 5.06 4.22
C ASP A 284 22.20 6.45 4.00
N GLY A 285 22.12 7.24 5.08
CA GLY A 285 21.54 8.58 5.10
C GLY A 285 20.01 8.60 5.16
N MET A 286 19.35 7.44 5.30
CA MET A 286 17.90 7.34 5.44
C MET A 286 17.53 7.01 6.89
N LYS A 287 16.41 7.58 7.36
CA LYS A 287 15.74 7.16 8.59
C LYS A 287 14.58 6.26 8.22
N LEU A 288 14.75 4.96 8.40
CA LEU A 288 13.74 3.96 8.09
C LEU A 288 12.97 3.59 9.35
N VAL A 289 11.66 3.68 9.29
CA VAL A 289 10.72 3.08 10.26
C VAL A 289 9.97 1.96 9.57
N GLN A 290 9.07 1.28 10.29
CA GLN A 290 8.33 0.09 9.83
C GLN A 290 9.24 -1.13 9.67
N SER A 291 9.09 -2.10 10.58
CA SER A 291 9.98 -3.27 10.67
C SER A 291 10.13 -3.99 9.33
N ARG A 292 9.05 -4.14 8.55
CA ARG A 292 9.09 -4.80 7.25
C ARG A 292 9.88 -4.02 6.20
N ALA A 293 9.74 -2.69 6.16
CA ALA A 293 10.50 -1.84 5.24
C ALA A 293 11.99 -1.88 5.57
N ILE A 294 12.33 -1.83 6.87
CA ILE A 294 13.70 -1.99 7.38
C ILE A 294 14.28 -3.35 6.94
N LEU A 295 13.55 -4.44 7.18
CA LEU A 295 13.97 -5.79 6.81
C LEU A 295 14.15 -5.94 5.30
N ASN A 296 13.21 -5.40 4.51
CA ASN A 296 13.31 -5.45 3.05
C ASN A 296 14.55 -4.71 2.52
N TYR A 297 14.86 -3.57 3.12
CA TYR A 297 16.04 -2.80 2.76
C TYR A 297 17.34 -3.55 3.09
N ILE A 298 17.43 -4.13 4.30
CA ILE A 298 18.56 -4.95 4.73
C ILE A 298 18.74 -6.15 3.79
N ALA A 299 17.65 -6.89 3.52
CA ALA A 299 17.69 -8.04 2.64
C ALA A 299 18.12 -7.67 1.21
N THR A 300 17.71 -6.51 0.69
CA THR A 300 18.14 -6.03 -0.63
C THR A 300 19.62 -5.66 -0.61
N LYS A 301 20.05 -4.90 0.40
CA LYS A 301 21.42 -4.39 0.54
C LYS A 301 22.45 -5.51 0.57
N TYR A 302 22.16 -6.57 1.34
CA TYR A 302 23.07 -7.70 1.52
C TYR A 302 22.76 -8.87 0.58
N ASN A 303 21.93 -8.63 -0.44
CA ASN A 303 21.56 -9.63 -1.45
C ASN A 303 21.08 -10.96 -0.84
N LEU A 304 20.23 -10.85 0.19
CA LEU A 304 19.62 -11.98 0.90
C LEU A 304 18.37 -12.51 0.20
N TYR A 305 17.90 -11.81 -0.83
CA TYR A 305 16.86 -12.30 -1.72
C TYR A 305 17.42 -13.27 -2.75
N GLY A 306 16.58 -14.21 -3.20
CA GLY A 306 16.88 -15.02 -4.37
C GLY A 306 17.14 -14.19 -5.63
N LYS A 307 17.76 -14.83 -6.62
CA LYS A 307 18.34 -14.21 -7.82
C LYS A 307 17.29 -13.64 -8.78
N ASP A 308 16.07 -14.18 -8.77
CA ASP A 308 14.99 -13.75 -9.67
C ASP A 308 13.75 -13.18 -8.96
N MET A 309 12.82 -12.62 -9.75
CA MET A 309 11.61 -11.98 -9.23
C MET A 309 10.67 -12.96 -8.52
N LYS A 310 10.62 -14.22 -8.95
CA LYS A 310 9.78 -15.25 -8.34
C LYS A 310 10.35 -15.65 -6.99
N GLU A 311 11.67 -15.77 -6.87
CA GLU A 311 12.34 -16.04 -5.61
C GLU A 311 12.18 -14.87 -4.63
N ARG A 312 12.28 -13.62 -5.09
CA ARG A 312 12.04 -12.40 -4.27
C ARG A 312 10.64 -12.36 -3.66
N LEU A 313 9.61 -12.84 -4.37
CA LEU A 313 8.24 -12.90 -3.85
C LEU A 313 8.13 -13.81 -2.62
N LEU A 314 8.84 -14.94 -2.60
CA LEU A 314 8.81 -15.89 -1.49
C LEU A 314 9.38 -15.31 -0.19
N TYR A 315 10.27 -14.32 -0.27
CA TYR A 315 10.81 -13.65 0.93
C TYR A 315 9.85 -12.59 1.49
N SER A 316 8.99 -11.98 0.67
CA SER A 316 7.97 -11.05 1.15
C SER A 316 6.87 -11.73 1.98
N THR A 317 6.79 -13.06 1.93
CA THR A 317 5.88 -13.91 2.70
C THR A 317 6.44 -14.40 4.03
N PHE A 318 7.76 -14.27 4.27
CA PHE A 318 8.39 -14.68 5.52
C PHE A 318 8.74 -13.46 6.38
N LEU A 319 7.83 -13.11 7.30
CA LEU A 319 8.10 -12.66 8.68
C LEU A 319 6.76 -12.25 9.30
N VAL A 320 5.95 -13.27 9.57
CA VAL A 320 5.02 -13.25 10.70
C VAL A 320 5.55 -14.32 11.64
N LEU A 321 6.02 -13.89 12.82
CA LEU A 321 5.83 -14.52 14.13
C LEU A 321 6.89 -14.01 15.14
N PRO A 322 6.56 -13.85 16.43
CA PRO A 322 5.24 -13.64 17.05
C PRO A 322 4.90 -12.15 17.19
#